data_AF-A0A087LWY3-F1
#
_entry.id   AF-A0A087LWY3-F1
#
_cell.length_a   1.000
_cell.length_b   1.000
_cell.length_c   1.000
_cell.angle_alpha   90.00
_cell.angle_beta   90.00
_cell.angle_gamma   90.00
#
_symmetry.space_group_name_H-M   'P 1'
#
loop_
_entity.id
_entity.type
_entity.pdbx_description
1 polymer ?
#
loop_
_entity_poly.entity_id
_entity_poly.type
_entity_poly.pdbx_seq_one_letter_code
_entity_poly.pdbx_strand_id
1 'polypeptide(L)'
;MLKNIPPLLGPELLATLRAMGHGDEIVIADANFPAEFLGPQVHRADGISATDLLGAILTVMPLDDFVDQAAIGMAVVGDPHARQPIYDDFQQIITRHEPSMHFSTVERFAFYDRAKKAAAVVQSGETRLYGNILLKKGIIRPKS
;
A
#
# COMPACT_ATOMS: atom_id res chain seq x y z
N MET A 1 -6.12 8.04 -20.10
CA MET A 1 -7.33 7.64 -19.35
C MET A 1 -7.97 6.45 -20.04
N LEU A 2 -8.33 5.41 -19.27
CA LEU A 2 -8.97 4.18 -19.76
C LEU A 2 -10.36 4.03 -19.12
N LYS A 3 -11.26 3.28 -19.75
CA LYS A 3 -12.59 2.99 -19.18
C LYS A 3 -12.41 2.11 -17.94
N ASN A 4 -13.09 2.46 -16.84
CA ASN A 4 -13.15 1.70 -15.59
C ASN A 4 -11.80 1.53 -14.85
N ILE A 5 -10.79 2.34 -15.16
CA ILE A 5 -9.51 2.35 -14.44
C ILE A 5 -9.33 3.74 -13.84
N PRO A 6 -9.04 3.88 -12.53
CA PRO A 6 -8.82 5.18 -11.92
C PRO A 6 -7.74 5.97 -12.66
N PRO A 7 -7.97 7.26 -12.99
CA PRO A 7 -6.98 8.05 -13.72
C PRO A 7 -5.71 8.32 -12.92
N LEU A 8 -5.73 8.09 -11.59
CA LEU A 8 -4.58 8.16 -10.70
C LEU A 8 -3.55 7.04 -10.97
N LEU A 9 -3.97 5.93 -11.58
CA LEU A 9 -3.07 4.84 -11.95
C LEU A 9 -2.40 5.16 -13.28
N GLY A 10 -1.27 5.87 -13.20
CA GLY A 10 -0.39 6.13 -14.34
C GLY A 10 0.11 4.85 -15.02
N PRO A 11 0.58 4.93 -16.27
CA PRO A 11 0.92 3.75 -17.07
C PRO A 11 2.00 2.88 -16.42
N GLU A 12 3.03 3.48 -15.81
CA GLU A 12 4.12 2.76 -15.15
C GLU A 12 3.64 2.04 -13.89
N LEU A 13 2.82 2.70 -13.06
CA LEU A 13 2.27 2.08 -11.85
C LEU A 13 1.33 0.92 -12.22
N LEU A 14 0.48 1.11 -13.23
CA LEU A 14 -0.42 0.06 -13.69
C LEU A 14 0.35 -1.14 -14.25
N ALA A 15 1.43 -0.90 -15.00
CA ALA A 15 2.31 -1.96 -15.48
C ALA A 15 2.95 -2.75 -14.34
N THR A 16 3.49 -2.06 -13.32
CA THR A 16 4.06 -2.69 -12.12
C THR A 16 3.00 -3.54 -11.39
N LEU A 17 1.83 -2.97 -11.08
CA LEU A 17 0.75 -3.70 -10.42
C LEU A 17 0.34 -4.94 -11.21
N ARG A 18 0.32 -4.87 -12.54
CA ARG A 18 -0.03 -6.00 -13.40
C ARG A 18 1.07 -7.06 -13.48
N ALA A 19 2.34 -6.66 -13.37
CA ALA A 19 3.50 -7.54 -13.41
C ALA A 19 3.73 -8.29 -12.09
N MET A 20 3.36 -7.69 -10.95
CA MET A 20 3.44 -8.34 -9.63
C MET A 20 2.71 -9.70 -9.63
N GLY A 21 3.31 -10.70 -9.00
CA GLY A 21 2.72 -12.00 -8.70
C GLY A 21 1.97 -12.03 -7.37
N HIS A 22 1.38 -13.18 -7.07
CA HIS A 22 0.83 -13.42 -5.73
C HIS A 22 1.95 -13.46 -4.70
N GLY A 23 1.76 -12.75 -3.59
CA GLY A 23 2.72 -12.63 -2.50
C GLY A 23 3.71 -11.47 -2.65
N ASP A 24 3.78 -10.83 -3.83
CA ASP A 24 4.58 -9.61 -4.00
C ASP A 24 3.98 -8.46 -3.18
N GLU A 25 4.86 -7.58 -2.71
CA GLU A 25 4.49 -6.44 -1.85
C GLU A 25 4.74 -5.13 -2.59
N ILE A 26 3.86 -4.15 -2.39
CA ILE A 26 4.05 -2.76 -2.84
C ILE A 26 3.83 -1.83 -1.66
N VAL A 27 4.65 -0.80 -1.54
CA VAL A 27 4.52 0.21 -0.48
C VAL A 27 3.92 1.48 -1.07
N ILE A 28 2.90 2.05 -0.43
CA ILE A 28 2.50 3.45 -0.59
C ILE A 28 3.17 4.21 0.54
N ALA A 29 4.03 5.16 0.19
CA ALA A 29 4.89 5.85 1.13
C ALA A 29 4.46 7.31 1.32
N ASP A 30 4.50 7.79 2.57
CA ASP A 30 4.31 9.20 2.89
C ASP A 30 5.52 10.06 2.46
N ALA A 31 5.35 11.38 2.46
CA ALA A 31 6.35 12.34 1.98
C ALA A 31 7.68 12.32 2.76
N ASN A 32 7.72 11.74 3.96
CA ASN A 32 8.92 11.66 4.80
C ASN A 32 9.66 10.31 4.65
N PHE A 33 9.05 9.33 4.00
CA PHE A 33 9.64 8.01 3.84
C PHE A 33 10.82 8.03 2.85
N PRO A 34 11.94 7.35 3.15
CA PRO A 34 13.15 7.42 2.33
C PRO A 34 13.08 6.47 1.11
N ALA A 35 12.05 6.59 0.26
CA ALA A 35 11.79 5.64 -0.84
C ALA A 35 12.96 5.53 -1.85
N GLU A 36 13.52 6.66 -2.27
CA GLU A 36 14.53 6.74 -3.35
C GLU A 36 15.78 5.89 -3.09
N PHE A 37 16.17 5.75 -1.83
CA PHE A 37 17.41 5.06 -1.44
C PHE A 37 17.16 3.71 -0.77
N LEU A 38 15.92 3.20 -0.83
CA LEU A 38 15.55 1.93 -0.20
C LEU A 38 15.90 0.69 -1.05
N GLY A 39 16.03 0.86 -2.36
CA GLY A 39 16.38 -0.22 -3.31
C GLY A 39 15.33 -0.51 -4.38
N PRO A 40 14.03 -0.70 -4.05
CA PRO A 40 13.00 -0.95 -5.05
C PRO A 40 12.78 0.21 -6.01
N GLN A 41 12.15 -0.09 -7.15
CA GLN A 41 11.70 0.93 -8.10
C GLN A 41 10.72 1.89 -7.43
N VAL A 42 10.91 3.19 -7.65
CA VAL A 42 10.03 4.24 -7.10
C VAL A 42 9.11 4.79 -8.19
N HIS A 43 7.81 4.76 -7.93
CA HIS A 43 6.80 5.49 -8.69
C HIS A 43 6.49 6.80 -7.98
N ARG A 44 6.81 7.92 -8.61
CA ARG A 44 6.50 9.26 -8.09
C ARG A 44 5.02 9.57 -8.32
N ALA A 45 4.30 9.82 -7.23
CA ALA A 45 2.91 10.25 -7.20
C ALA A 45 2.80 11.52 -6.33
N ASP A 46 3.75 12.43 -6.54
CA ASP A 46 3.84 13.70 -5.82
C ASP A 46 2.52 14.47 -5.96
N GLY A 47 2.00 14.98 -4.83
CA GLY A 47 0.73 15.72 -4.80
C GLY A 47 -0.53 14.85 -4.72
N ILE A 48 -0.42 13.52 -4.67
CA ILE A 48 -1.54 12.61 -4.42
C ILE A 48 -1.46 12.07 -2.99
N SER A 49 -2.59 11.99 -2.28
CA SER A 49 -2.63 11.44 -0.92
C SER A 49 -2.41 9.93 -0.91
N ALA A 50 -1.89 9.39 0.20
CA ALA A 50 -1.73 7.95 0.37
C ALA A 50 -3.09 7.22 0.37
N THR A 51 -4.12 7.88 0.89
CA THR A 51 -5.50 7.37 0.90
C THR A 51 -6.10 7.27 -0.51
N ASP A 52 -5.89 8.26 -1.37
CA ASP A 52 -6.39 8.22 -2.75
C ASP A 52 -5.67 7.15 -3.57
N LEU A 53 -4.35 7.00 -3.39
CA LEU A 53 -3.57 5.94 -4.01
C LEU A 53 -4.02 4.57 -3.51
N LEU A 54 -4.24 4.40 -2.20
CA LEU A 54 -4.72 3.14 -1.63
C LEU A 54 -6.06 2.74 -2.25
N GLY A 55 -7.02 3.67 -2.28
CA GLY A 55 -8.32 3.43 -2.89
C GLY A 55 -8.21 3.07 -4.38
N ALA A 56 -7.36 3.79 -5.13
CA ALA A 56 -7.14 3.51 -6.55
C ALA A 56 -6.50 2.13 -6.79
N ILE A 57 -5.46 1.77 -6.04
CA ILE A 57 -4.76 0.48 -6.19
C ILE A 57 -5.69 -0.69 -5.88
N LEU A 58 -6.48 -0.60 -4.80
CA LEU A 58 -7.42 -1.65 -4.40
C LEU A 58 -8.63 -1.80 -5.35
N THR A 59 -8.81 -0.91 -6.33
CA THR A 59 -9.79 -1.16 -7.41
C THR A 59 -9.35 -2.24 -8.40
N VAL A 60 -8.04 -2.51 -8.50
CA VAL A 60 -7.46 -3.40 -9.51
C VAL A 60 -6.57 -4.50 -8.94
N MET A 61 -6.08 -4.36 -7.72
CA MET A 61 -5.18 -5.30 -7.07
C MET A 61 -5.86 -5.96 -5.87
N PRO A 62 -6.05 -7.30 -5.88
CA PRO A 62 -6.58 -8.01 -4.72
C PRO A 62 -5.55 -8.08 -3.60
N LEU A 63 -6.02 -8.11 -2.35
CA LEU A 63 -5.16 -8.42 -1.20
C LEU A 63 -5.03 -9.93 -0.96
N ASP A 64 -3.90 -10.32 -0.39
CA ASP A 64 -3.56 -11.72 -0.10
C ASP A 64 -4.39 -12.28 1.07
N ASP A 65 -5.27 -13.24 0.77
CA ASP A 65 -6.13 -13.90 1.74
C ASP A 65 -5.57 -15.22 2.31
N PHE A 66 -4.30 -15.53 2.01
CA PHE A 66 -3.58 -16.67 2.59
C PHE A 66 -2.72 -16.26 3.80
N VAL A 67 -2.73 -14.98 4.17
CA VAL A 67 -1.97 -14.43 5.30
C VAL A 67 -2.87 -13.67 6.25
N ASP A 68 -2.49 -13.63 7.54
CA ASP A 68 -3.24 -12.88 8.55
C ASP A 68 -3.21 -11.37 8.31
N GLN A 69 -2.19 -10.87 7.61
CA GLN A 69 -1.94 -9.45 7.42
C GLN A 69 -1.48 -9.16 5.98
N ALA A 70 -2.34 -8.51 5.21
CA ALA A 70 -2.06 -8.12 3.82
C ALA A 70 -2.01 -6.60 3.59
N ALA A 71 -2.48 -5.80 4.56
CA ALA A 71 -2.43 -4.34 4.53
C ALA A 71 -1.88 -3.80 5.85
N ILE A 72 -0.67 -3.26 5.81
CA ILE A 72 0.19 -3.16 6.99
C ILE A 72 0.81 -1.78 7.03
N GLY A 73 0.59 -1.03 8.11
CA GLY A 73 1.28 0.21 8.40
C GLY A 73 2.45 0.05 9.36
N MET A 74 3.05 1.18 9.71
CA MET A 74 4.13 1.24 10.70
C MET A 74 3.56 1.52 12.09
N ALA A 75 3.96 0.76 13.11
CA ALA A 75 3.59 1.03 14.49
C ALA A 75 4.28 2.32 14.99
N VAL A 76 3.63 3.05 15.90
CA VAL A 76 4.19 4.26 16.49
C VAL A 76 5.38 3.90 17.38
N VAL A 77 6.51 4.58 17.19
CA VAL A 77 7.74 4.30 17.94
C VAL A 77 7.52 4.59 19.42
N GLY A 78 7.76 3.58 20.27
CA GLY A 78 7.59 3.69 21.73
C GLY A 78 6.16 3.47 22.22
N ASP A 79 5.17 3.40 21.33
CA ASP A 79 3.78 3.08 21.67
C ASP A 79 3.08 2.31 20.53
N PRO A 80 3.25 0.98 20.44
CA PRO A 80 2.64 0.18 19.38
C PRO A 80 1.11 0.20 19.34
N HIS A 81 0.45 0.66 20.41
CA HIS A 81 -1.00 0.73 20.50
C HIS A 81 -1.56 2.11 20.14
N ALA A 82 -0.71 3.12 19.99
CA ALA A 82 -1.12 4.44 19.53
C ALA A 82 -1.68 4.37 18.10
N ARG A 83 -2.83 5.02 17.90
CA ARG A 83 -3.45 5.19 16.59
C ARG A 83 -3.14 6.57 16.03
N GLN A 84 -2.69 6.62 14.78
CA GLN A 84 -2.53 7.86 14.02
C GLN A 84 -3.81 8.16 13.24
N PRO A 85 -4.15 9.43 12.98
CA PRO A 85 -5.38 9.79 12.28
C PRO A 85 -5.58 9.07 10.94
N ILE A 86 -4.51 8.80 10.20
CA ILE A 86 -4.58 8.15 8.89
C ILE A 86 -4.94 6.65 8.95
N TYR A 87 -4.81 6.00 10.11
CA TYR A 87 -5.06 4.56 10.23
C TYR A 87 -6.55 4.22 10.10
N ASP A 88 -7.43 5.10 10.58
CA ASP A 88 -8.86 4.90 10.45
C ASP A 88 -9.30 5.05 8.98
N ASP A 89 -8.70 5.99 8.24
CA ASP A 89 -8.93 6.15 6.81
C ASP A 89 -8.45 4.91 6.03
N PHE A 90 -7.25 4.41 6.33
CA PHE A 90 -6.74 3.17 5.73
C PHE A 90 -7.67 2.00 6.01
N GLN A 91 -8.08 1.79 7.26
CA GLN A 91 -9.00 0.72 7.63
C GLN A 91 -10.33 0.83 6.87
N GLN A 92 -10.91 2.03 6.76
CA GLN A 92 -12.17 2.23 6.03
C GLN A 92 -12.03 1.91 4.54
N ILE A 93 -10.93 2.32 3.91
CA ILE A 93 -10.67 2.06 2.50
C ILE A 93 -10.46 0.55 2.28
N ILE A 94 -9.67 -0.11 3.11
CA ILE A 94 -9.45 -1.56 3.04
C ILE A 94 -10.77 -2.31 3.15
N THR A 95 -11.58 -2.02 4.19
CA THR A 95 -12.87 -2.69 4.39
C THR A 95 -13.84 -2.47 3.22
N ARG A 96 -13.78 -1.33 2.53
CA ARG A 96 -14.62 -1.06 1.36
C ARG A 96 -14.28 -1.98 0.18
N HIS A 97 -13.00 -2.24 -0.05
CA HIS A 97 -12.53 -3.00 -1.21
C HIS A 97 -12.35 -4.49 -0.90
N GLU A 98 -11.97 -4.81 0.33
CA GLU A 98 -11.61 -6.14 0.81
C GLU A 98 -12.26 -6.37 2.19
N PRO A 99 -13.58 -6.66 2.25
CA PRO A 99 -14.35 -6.63 3.51
C PRO A 99 -13.89 -7.61 4.60
N SER A 100 -13.19 -8.67 4.22
CA SER A 100 -12.61 -9.66 5.14
C SER A 100 -11.22 -9.27 5.66
N MET A 101 -10.66 -8.16 5.19
CA MET A 101 -9.31 -7.71 5.53
C MET A 101 -9.32 -6.56 6.52
N HIS A 102 -8.23 -6.47 7.29
CA HIS A 102 -8.04 -5.44 8.30
C HIS A 102 -6.67 -4.79 8.14
N PHE A 103 -6.59 -3.52 8.55
CA PHE A 103 -5.33 -2.81 8.68
C PHE A 103 -4.59 -3.30 9.93
N SER A 104 -3.34 -3.72 9.76
CA SER A 104 -2.45 -4.06 10.87
C SER A 104 -1.25 -3.10 10.92
N THR A 105 -0.44 -3.21 11.95
CA THR A 105 0.84 -2.49 12.03
C THR A 105 1.97 -3.43 12.43
N VAL A 106 3.18 -3.09 12.02
CA VAL A 106 4.42 -3.77 12.43
C VAL A 106 5.43 -2.75 12.93
N GLU A 107 6.41 -3.21 13.72
CA GLU A 107 7.52 -2.38 14.20
C GLU A 107 8.24 -1.67 13.03
N ARG A 108 8.77 -0.47 13.27
CA ARG A 108 9.38 0.41 12.27
C ARG A 108 10.46 -0.27 11.43
N PHE A 109 11.44 -0.93 12.05
CA PHE A 109 12.50 -1.61 11.31
C PHE A 109 11.99 -2.84 10.57
N ALA A 110 11.03 -3.57 11.15
CA ALA A 110 10.35 -4.66 10.43
C ALA A 110 9.61 -4.16 9.17
N PHE A 111 8.99 -2.97 9.22
CA PHE A 111 8.41 -2.32 8.04
C PHE A 111 9.49 -2.00 6.99
N TYR A 112 10.62 -1.41 7.41
CA TYR A 112 11.73 -1.10 6.51
C TYR A 112 12.30 -2.34 5.82
N ASP A 113 12.46 -3.44 6.55
CA ASP A 113 13.03 -4.67 5.99
C ASP A 113 12.11 -5.35 4.96
N ARG A 114 10.79 -5.16 5.09
CA ARG A 114 9.83 -5.55 4.05
C ARG A 114 9.83 -4.59 2.89
N ALA A 115 9.82 -3.28 3.16
CA ALA A 115 9.83 -2.25 2.15
C ALA A 115 11.05 -2.38 1.20
N LYS A 116 12.24 -2.74 1.72
CA LYS A 116 13.45 -3.00 0.89
C LYS A 116 13.30 -4.17 -0.09
N LYS A 117 12.37 -5.09 0.19
CA LYS A 117 12.10 -6.30 -0.61
C LYS A 117 10.82 -6.17 -1.45
N ALA A 118 10.11 -5.05 -1.33
CA ALA A 118 8.90 -4.79 -2.11
C ALA A 118 9.22 -4.75 -3.61
N ALA A 119 8.25 -5.12 -4.44
CA ALA A 119 8.35 -5.00 -5.88
C ALA A 119 8.53 -3.53 -6.31
N ALA A 120 7.86 -2.61 -5.62
CA ALA A 120 8.00 -1.17 -5.82
C ALA A 120 7.56 -0.37 -4.59
N VAL A 121 7.93 0.92 -4.58
CA VAL A 121 7.42 1.93 -3.66
C VAL A 121 6.73 3.03 -4.47
N VAL A 122 5.54 3.45 -4.06
CA VAL A 122 4.83 4.61 -4.61
C VAL A 122 5.02 5.76 -3.64
N GLN A 123 5.86 6.72 -4.02
CA GLN A 123 6.14 7.92 -3.22
C GLN A 123 4.98 8.91 -3.40
N SER A 124 4.13 9.02 -2.38
CA SER A 124 2.98 9.94 -2.37
C SER A 124 3.36 11.34 -1.88
N GLY A 125 2.40 12.27 -1.95
CA GLY A 125 2.45 13.58 -1.31
C GLY A 125 1.83 13.62 0.09
N GLU A 126 1.58 12.46 0.73
CA GLU A 126 0.96 12.41 2.05
C GLU A 126 1.84 13.06 3.12
N THR A 127 1.31 14.07 3.80
CA THR A 127 2.06 14.82 4.84
C THR A 127 1.73 14.35 6.25
N ARG A 128 0.66 13.58 6.46
CA ARG A 128 0.33 13.01 7.76
C ARG A 128 1.38 11.97 8.16
N LEU A 129 1.77 11.98 9.43
CA LEU A 129 2.78 11.06 9.95
C LEU A 129 2.27 9.62 9.94
N TYR A 130 3.21 8.68 9.76
CA TYR A 130 2.93 7.25 9.64
C TYR A 130 1.97 6.93 8.48
N GLY A 131 1.97 7.75 7.43
CA GLY A 131 1.13 7.55 6.24
C GLY A 131 1.66 6.49 5.28
N ASN A 132 2.49 5.56 5.76
CA ASN A 132 3.04 4.47 4.99
C ASN A 132 2.16 3.24 5.15
N ILE A 133 1.86 2.58 4.03
CA ILE A 133 1.15 1.30 4.03
C ILE A 133 1.76 0.36 3.01
N LEU A 134 1.99 -0.88 3.43
CA LEU A 134 2.44 -1.98 2.60
C LEU A 134 1.24 -2.86 2.27
N LEU A 135 1.11 -3.23 1.00
CA LEU A 135 0.06 -4.10 0.48
C LEU A 135 0.67 -5.37 -0.10
N LYS A 136 0.17 -6.53 0.31
CA LYS A 136 0.56 -7.84 -0.24
C LYS A 136 -0.48 -8.30 -1.26
N LYS A 137 -0.03 -8.59 -2.48
CA LYS A 137 -0.92 -8.95 -3.59
C LYS A 137 -1.44 -10.38 -3.47
N GLY A 138 -2.76 -10.52 -3.56
CA GLY A 138 -3.45 -11.82 -3.53
C GLY A 138 -3.64 -12.45 -4.90
N ILE A 139 -4.65 -13.34 -4.96
CA ILE A 139 -5.05 -14.05 -6.18
C ILE A 139 -6.40 -13.57 -6.70
N ILE A 140 -6.64 -13.77 -7.99
CA ILE A 140 -7.98 -13.70 -8.58
C ILE A 140 -8.40 -15.14 -8.88
N ARG A 141 -9.49 -15.57 -8.25
CA ARG A 141 -10.03 -16.92 -8.47
C ARG A 141 -10.67 -17.01 -9.86
N PRO A 142 -10.44 -18.10 -10.62
CA PRO A 142 -11.14 -18.33 -11.88
C PRO A 142 -12.65 -18.26 -11.65
N LYS A 143 -13.38 -17.66 -12.58
CA LYS A 143 -14.84 -17.75 -12.58
C LYS A 143 -15.19 -19.20 -12.91
N SER A 144 -15.79 -19.90 -11.95
CA SER A 144 -16.52 -21.16 -12.17
C SER A 144 -17.73 -20.92 -13.05
#